data_AF-A0A5N9CWN1-F1
#
_entry.id   AF-A0A5N9CWN1-F1
#
_cell.length_a   1.000
_cell.length_b   1.000
_cell.length_c   1.000
_cell.angle_alpha   90.00
_cell.angle_beta   90.00
_cell.angle_gamma   90.00
#
_symmetry.space_group_name_H-M   'P 1'
#
loop_
_entity.id
_entity.type
_entity.pdbx_description
1 polymer ?
#
loop_
_entity_poly.entity_id
_entity_poly.type
_entity_poly.pdbx_seq_one_letter_code
_entity_poly.pdbx_strand_id
1 'polypeptide(L)'
;MMKPAFEIRMVKENLDLSMALLQAVQEEKVTAKQLFRDGPEDMFVAFAVDNNGPDQQELSRRAANQARAAFALAVIQTQRSLDRVFTNSPLEETNPDLQAARCVMFLLNNTIFPNLFTPVWDCPPEYRRKFEVRPISLLMDAGELHGKGLSWDHVGGLPQFIELLVYFANWIDDLTEVEPQAGPWDAVRPSDESKAPWNSVPEDELEPLIVIA
;
A
#
# COMPACT_ATOMS: atom_id res chain seq x y z
N MET A 1 -7.53 -12.55 7.22
CA MET A 1 -7.54 -11.30 6.43
C MET A 1 -6.20 -10.61 6.69
N MET A 2 -5.59 -9.97 5.68
CA MET A 2 -4.30 -9.29 5.84
C MET A 2 -4.46 -8.01 6.67
N LYS A 3 -3.44 -7.63 7.46
CA LYS A 3 -3.50 -6.42 8.30
C LYS A 3 -3.47 -5.15 7.43
N PRO A 4 -4.33 -4.14 7.67
CA PRO A 4 -4.39 -2.92 6.86
C PRO A 4 -3.05 -2.18 6.72
N ALA A 5 -2.28 -2.05 7.81
CA ALA A 5 -0.94 -1.44 7.78
C ALA A 5 0.02 -2.19 6.85
N PHE A 6 0.01 -3.52 6.88
CA PHE A 6 0.85 -4.35 6.01
C PHE A 6 0.49 -4.16 4.54
N GLU A 7 -0.79 -4.04 4.20
CA GLU A 7 -1.22 -3.78 2.81
C GLU A 7 -0.75 -2.41 2.30
N ILE A 8 -0.73 -1.39 3.17
CA ILE A 8 -0.17 -0.07 2.83
C ILE A 8 1.34 -0.17 2.57
N ARG A 9 2.06 -0.91 3.42
CA ARG A 9 3.51 -1.14 3.23
C ARG A 9 3.80 -1.87 1.91
N MET A 10 3.00 -2.87 1.54
CA MET A 10 3.19 -3.58 0.25
C MET A 10 3.01 -2.66 -0.96
N VAL A 11 2.00 -1.78 -0.97
CA VAL A 11 1.81 -0.86 -2.11
C VAL A 11 2.86 0.24 -2.13
N LYS A 12 3.40 0.63 -0.97
CA LYS A 12 4.58 1.49 -0.87
C LYS A 12 5.81 0.83 -1.50
N GLU A 13 6.10 -0.43 -1.18
CA GLU A 13 7.21 -1.19 -1.77
C GLU A 13 7.05 -1.34 -3.29
N ASN A 14 5.83 -1.57 -3.78
CA ASN A 14 5.54 -1.61 -5.22
C ASN A 14 5.81 -0.26 -5.90
N LEU A 15 5.44 0.83 -5.24
CA LEU A 15 5.69 2.18 -5.74
C LEU A 15 7.19 2.51 -5.75
N ASP A 16 7.92 2.20 -4.68
CA ASP A 16 9.38 2.37 -4.62
C ASP A 16 10.07 1.66 -5.76
N LEU A 17 9.72 0.39 -6.01
CA LEU A 17 10.29 -0.39 -7.11
C LEU A 17 10.00 0.27 -8.46
N SER A 18 8.76 0.69 -8.69
CA SER A 18 8.35 1.34 -9.93
C SER A 18 9.08 2.68 -10.15
N MET A 19 9.34 3.41 -9.07
CA MET A 19 10.11 4.66 -9.10
C MET A 19 11.60 4.44 -9.33
N ALA A 20 12.19 3.43 -8.68
CA ALA A 20 13.57 3.04 -8.93
C ALA A 20 13.79 2.62 -10.39
N LEU A 21 12.83 1.89 -10.97
CA LEU A 21 12.85 1.52 -12.38
C LEU A 21 12.74 2.75 -13.30
N LEU A 22 11.81 3.67 -13.02
CA LEU A 22 11.68 4.91 -13.78
C LEU A 22 12.99 5.72 -13.74
N GLN A 23 13.58 5.89 -12.56
CA GLN A 23 14.84 6.60 -12.38
C GLN A 23 15.97 5.90 -13.15
N ALA A 24 16.08 4.58 -13.05
CA ALA A 24 17.11 3.82 -13.74
C ALA A 24 16.99 3.92 -15.27
N VAL A 25 15.78 4.02 -15.82
CA VAL A 25 15.55 4.25 -17.24
C VAL A 25 15.91 5.68 -17.64
N GLN A 26 15.52 6.68 -16.84
CA GLN A 26 15.82 8.10 -17.07
C GLN A 26 17.33 8.40 -17.01
N GLU A 27 18.06 7.72 -16.14
CA GLU A 27 19.52 7.81 -16.00
C GLU A 27 20.26 6.87 -16.96
N GLU A 28 19.54 6.19 -17.87
CA GLU A 28 20.08 5.20 -18.82
C GLU A 28 20.88 4.04 -18.18
N LYS A 29 20.69 3.79 -16.88
CA LYS A 29 21.23 2.62 -16.17
C LYS A 29 20.57 1.32 -16.64
N VAL A 30 19.32 1.41 -17.10
CA VAL A 30 18.58 0.35 -17.80
C VAL A 30 18.23 0.85 -19.19
N THR A 31 18.71 0.12 -20.20
CA THR A 31 18.51 0.49 -21.61
C THR A 31 17.61 -0.49 -22.34
N ALA A 32 16.91 0.01 -23.35
CA ALA A 32 16.08 -0.79 -24.23
C ALA A 32 16.83 -1.99 -24.84
N LYS A 33 18.09 -1.77 -25.24
CA LYS A 33 18.96 -2.81 -25.80
C LYS A 33 19.26 -3.96 -24.83
N GLN A 34 19.29 -3.69 -23.53
CA GLN A 34 19.52 -4.72 -22.51
C GLN A 34 18.25 -5.56 -22.26
N LEU A 35 17.07 -4.93 -22.30
CA LEU A 35 15.79 -5.57 -21.99
C LEU A 35 15.15 -6.28 -23.17
N PHE A 36 15.26 -5.72 -24.37
CA PHE A 36 14.59 -6.19 -25.57
C PHE A 36 15.58 -6.77 -26.58
N ARG A 37 16.65 -7.43 -26.11
CA ARG A 37 17.56 -8.17 -27.02
C ARG A 37 16.72 -9.03 -27.96
N ASP A 38 17.03 -8.94 -29.25
CA ASP A 38 16.51 -9.88 -30.24
C ASP A 38 16.82 -11.30 -29.74
N GLY A 39 15.76 -12.07 -29.51
CA GLY A 39 15.90 -13.51 -29.34
C GLY A 39 16.56 -14.11 -30.59
N PRO A 40 17.00 -15.39 -30.54
CA PRO A 40 17.42 -16.07 -31.75
C PRO A 40 16.36 -15.87 -32.86
N GLU A 41 16.81 -15.63 -34.10
CA GLU A 41 16.03 -15.12 -35.23
C GLU A 41 14.70 -15.85 -35.54
N ASP A 42 14.45 -17.01 -34.92
CA ASP A 42 13.29 -17.88 -35.13
C ASP A 42 12.15 -17.75 -34.10
N MET A 43 12.24 -16.85 -33.10
CA MET A 43 11.19 -16.72 -32.08
C MET A 43 10.20 -15.58 -32.41
N PHE A 44 9.13 -15.92 -33.14
CA PHE A 44 8.00 -15.01 -33.36
C PHE A 44 7.26 -14.74 -32.04
N VAL A 45 7.50 -13.58 -31.44
CA VAL A 45 6.69 -13.07 -30.33
C VAL A 45 5.40 -12.50 -30.92
N ALA A 46 4.24 -12.99 -30.49
CA ALA A 46 2.91 -12.69 -31.01
C ALA A 46 2.43 -11.22 -30.87
N PHE A 47 3.32 -10.31 -30.46
CA PHE A 47 3.09 -8.88 -30.42
C PHE A 47 4.19 -8.18 -31.21
N ALA A 48 4.14 -8.32 -32.55
CA ALA A 48 4.96 -7.54 -33.46
C ALA A 48 4.56 -6.07 -33.38
N VAL A 49 5.17 -5.35 -32.44
CA VAL A 49 5.48 -3.92 -32.63
C VAL A 49 6.68 -3.91 -33.59
N ASP A 50 6.67 -3.00 -34.57
CA ASP A 50 7.66 -2.81 -35.65
C ASP A 50 9.03 -3.50 -35.46
N ASN A 51 9.59 -4.03 -36.54
CA ASN A 51 10.88 -4.74 -36.59
C ASN A 51 12.11 -3.99 -36.00
N ASN A 52 11.94 -2.75 -35.53
CA ASN A 52 12.83 -2.11 -34.58
C ASN A 52 12.19 -2.26 -33.19
N GLY A 53 12.71 -3.18 -32.37
CA GLY A 53 12.25 -3.34 -30.98
C GLY A 53 12.17 -2.01 -30.21
N PRO A 54 11.45 -1.97 -29.07
CA PRO A 54 11.15 -0.73 -28.35
C PRO A 54 12.42 0.10 -28.15
N ASP A 55 12.42 1.36 -28.58
CA ASP A 55 13.55 2.26 -28.38
C ASP A 55 13.59 2.82 -26.94
N GLN A 56 14.61 3.62 -26.64
CA GLN A 56 14.76 4.19 -25.29
C GLN A 56 13.62 5.14 -24.92
N GLN A 57 12.99 5.78 -25.91
CA GLN A 57 11.85 6.66 -25.69
C GLN A 57 10.60 5.86 -25.31
N GLU A 58 10.36 4.74 -25.99
CA GLU A 58 9.27 3.81 -25.69
C GLU A 58 9.50 3.12 -24.33
N LEU A 59 10.73 2.73 -24.00
CA LEU A 59 11.05 2.22 -22.65
C LEU A 59 10.77 3.25 -21.56
N SER A 60 11.18 4.52 -21.78
CA SER A 60 10.90 5.63 -20.85
C SER A 60 9.40 5.84 -20.65
N ARG A 61 8.62 5.78 -21.73
CA ARG A 61 7.16 5.87 -21.68
C ARG A 61 6.54 4.73 -20.87
N ARG A 62 7.00 3.49 -21.09
CA ARG A 62 6.52 2.31 -20.34
C ARG A 62 6.85 2.41 -18.86
N ALA A 63 8.07 2.81 -18.51
CA ALA A 63 8.47 3.01 -17.12
C ALA A 63 7.64 4.11 -16.43
N ALA A 64 7.39 5.22 -17.13
CA ALA A 64 6.55 6.30 -16.60
C ALA A 64 5.10 5.84 -16.37
N ASN A 65 4.54 5.06 -17.29
CA ASN A 65 3.20 4.50 -17.14
C ASN A 65 3.13 3.49 -15.98
N GLN A 66 4.19 2.69 -15.78
CA GLN A 66 4.28 1.78 -14.65
C GLN A 66 4.30 2.54 -13.32
N ALA A 67 5.07 3.63 -13.22
CA ALA A 67 5.08 4.49 -12.02
C ALA A 67 3.71 5.12 -11.75
N ARG A 68 3.01 5.61 -12.78
CA ARG A 68 1.64 6.14 -12.64
C ARG A 68 0.65 5.07 -12.18
N ALA A 69 0.75 3.86 -12.72
CA ALA A 69 -0.11 2.73 -12.34
C ALA A 69 0.15 2.31 -10.88
N ALA A 70 1.40 2.21 -10.46
CA ALA A 70 1.78 1.91 -9.09
C ALA A 70 1.31 2.98 -8.11
N PHE A 71 1.44 4.26 -8.48
CA PHE A 71 0.93 5.38 -7.68
C PHE A 71 -0.60 5.30 -7.51
N ALA A 72 -1.34 5.09 -8.60
CA ALA A 72 -2.80 4.96 -8.54
C ALA A 72 -3.24 3.74 -7.69
N LEU A 73 -2.55 2.61 -7.84
CA LEU A 73 -2.77 1.43 -7.00
C LEU A 73 -2.52 1.74 -5.52
N ALA A 74 -1.43 2.45 -5.20
CA ALA A 74 -1.11 2.83 -3.84
C ALA A 74 -2.18 3.72 -3.22
N VAL A 75 -2.71 4.71 -3.96
CA VAL A 75 -3.83 5.54 -3.49
C VAL A 75 -5.08 4.69 -3.22
N ILE A 76 -5.53 3.91 -4.21
CA ILE A 76 -6.79 3.15 -4.10
C ILE A 76 -6.70 2.11 -2.98
N GLN A 77 -5.60 1.37 -2.90
CA GLN A 77 -5.45 0.33 -1.91
C GLN A 77 -5.30 0.93 -0.50
N THR A 78 -4.57 2.04 -0.36
CA THR A 78 -4.44 2.73 0.93
C THR A 78 -5.78 3.27 1.40
N GLN A 79 -6.56 3.90 0.53
CA GLN A 79 -7.91 4.35 0.89
C GLN A 79 -8.79 3.19 1.35
N ARG A 80 -8.78 2.05 0.64
CA ARG A 80 -9.52 0.85 1.07
C ARG A 80 -9.04 0.27 2.40
N SER A 81 -7.75 0.39 2.72
CA SER A 81 -7.21 0.01 4.03
C SER A 81 -7.68 0.98 5.13
N LEU A 82 -7.70 2.28 4.85
CA LEU A 82 -8.22 3.29 5.78
C LEU A 82 -9.72 3.12 6.03
N ASP A 83 -10.53 2.87 5.01
CA ASP A 83 -11.98 2.66 5.14
C ASP A 83 -12.34 1.44 5.99
N ARG A 84 -11.42 0.48 6.15
CA ARG A 84 -11.58 -0.67 7.06
C ARG A 84 -11.22 -0.36 8.50
N VAL A 85 -10.36 0.64 8.74
CA VAL A 85 -9.90 1.02 10.08
C VAL A 85 -10.77 2.13 10.66
N PHE A 86 -11.17 3.09 9.82
CA PHE A 86 -11.89 4.27 10.25
C PHE A 86 -13.31 4.30 9.69
N THR A 87 -14.30 4.49 10.56
CA THR A 87 -15.73 4.48 10.19
C THR A 87 -16.32 5.88 10.00
N ASN A 88 -15.65 6.91 10.54
CA ASN A 88 -16.06 8.31 10.47
C ASN A 88 -15.50 9.01 9.22
N SER A 89 -16.11 10.14 8.87
CA SER A 89 -15.61 11.00 7.78
C SER A 89 -14.19 11.49 8.10
N PRO A 90 -13.29 11.62 7.10
CA PRO A 90 -11.97 12.22 7.31
C PRO A 90 -12.00 13.59 8.00
N LEU A 91 -13.07 14.38 7.82
CA LEU A 91 -13.22 15.71 8.43
C LEU A 91 -13.59 15.65 9.92
N GLU A 92 -14.09 14.52 10.39
CA GLU A 92 -14.52 14.31 11.78
C GLU A 92 -13.38 13.77 12.66
N GLU A 93 -12.19 13.57 12.08
CA GLU A 93 -11.03 13.10 12.81
C GLU A 93 -10.56 14.12 13.86
N THR A 94 -10.29 13.64 15.08
CA THR A 94 -9.95 14.51 16.22
C THR A 94 -8.50 14.96 16.17
N ASN A 95 -7.59 14.08 15.77
CA ASN A 95 -6.20 14.45 15.60
C ASN A 95 -6.04 15.29 14.31
N PRO A 96 -5.50 16.53 14.38
CA PRO A 96 -5.44 17.42 13.23
C PRO A 96 -4.51 16.92 12.11
N ASP A 97 -3.39 16.27 12.45
CA ASP A 97 -2.46 15.74 11.46
C ASP A 97 -3.05 14.51 10.76
N LEU A 98 -3.71 13.62 11.51
CA LEU A 98 -4.42 12.48 10.94
C LEU A 98 -5.62 12.94 10.10
N GLN A 99 -6.36 13.96 10.56
CA GLN A 99 -7.45 14.56 9.81
C GLN A 99 -6.96 15.06 8.45
N ALA A 100 -5.89 15.85 8.44
CA ALA A 100 -5.29 16.36 7.22
C ALA A 100 -4.82 15.23 6.30
N ALA A 101 -4.10 14.24 6.84
CA ALA A 101 -3.62 13.09 6.09
C ALA A 101 -4.78 12.32 5.44
N ARG A 102 -5.80 11.95 6.22
CA ARG A 102 -6.99 11.24 5.74
C ARG A 102 -7.73 12.05 4.67
N CYS A 103 -7.85 13.37 4.83
CA CYS A 103 -8.44 14.24 3.81
C CYS A 103 -7.63 14.25 2.50
N VAL A 104 -6.29 14.29 2.58
CA VAL A 104 -5.41 14.22 1.41
C VAL A 104 -5.62 12.89 0.66
N MET A 105 -5.60 11.76 1.38
CA MET A 105 -5.80 10.44 0.76
C MET A 105 -7.20 10.29 0.14
N PHE A 106 -8.23 10.77 0.84
CA PHE A 106 -9.60 10.77 0.34
C PHE A 106 -9.73 11.56 -0.96
N LEU A 107 -9.18 12.77 -1.02
CA LEU A 107 -9.22 13.60 -2.22
C LEU A 107 -8.43 13.00 -3.39
N LEU A 108 -7.27 12.40 -3.11
CA LEU A 108 -6.50 11.65 -4.11
C LEU A 108 -7.32 10.50 -4.67
N ASN A 109 -7.97 9.72 -3.81
CA ASN A 109 -8.79 8.59 -4.24
C ASN A 109 -10.00 9.04 -5.07
N ASN A 110 -10.71 10.09 -4.64
CA ASN A 110 -11.82 10.66 -5.42
C ASN A 110 -11.39 11.15 -6.81
N THR A 111 -10.16 11.63 -6.92
CA THR A 111 -9.58 12.13 -8.17
C THR A 111 -9.17 11.00 -9.11
N ILE A 112 -8.60 9.92 -8.56
CA ILE A 112 -8.00 8.82 -9.33
C ILE A 112 -9.02 7.72 -9.67
N PHE A 113 -9.86 7.34 -8.71
CA PHE A 113 -10.75 6.19 -8.82
C PHE A 113 -11.72 6.27 -10.02
N PRO A 114 -12.31 7.43 -10.38
CA PRO A 114 -13.20 7.51 -11.54
C PRO A 114 -12.49 7.40 -12.89
N ASN A 115 -11.24 7.88 -12.99
CA ASN A 115 -10.49 7.90 -14.25
C ASN A 115 -8.98 7.87 -14.00
N LEU A 116 -8.39 6.68 -14.13
CA LEU A 116 -6.97 6.43 -13.91
C LEU A 116 -6.04 7.07 -14.94
N PHE A 117 -6.53 7.28 -16.17
CA PHE A 117 -5.68 7.71 -17.29
C PHE A 117 -5.56 9.22 -17.39
N THR A 118 -6.62 9.93 -17.02
CA THR A 118 -6.70 11.40 -17.06
C THR A 118 -7.40 11.92 -15.80
N PRO A 119 -6.84 11.67 -14.61
CA PRO A 119 -7.44 12.08 -13.35
C PRO A 119 -7.49 13.60 -13.24
N VAL A 120 -8.66 14.12 -12.87
CA VAL A 120 -8.94 15.54 -12.63
C VAL A 120 -9.40 15.68 -11.20
N TRP A 121 -8.82 16.64 -10.48
CA TRP A 121 -9.11 16.86 -9.08
C TRP A 121 -10.59 17.15 -8.84
N ASP A 122 -11.19 16.32 -7.99
CA ASP A 122 -12.52 16.54 -7.47
C ASP A 122 -12.45 16.88 -5.97
N CYS A 123 -12.51 18.18 -5.65
CA CYS A 123 -12.50 18.69 -4.29
C CYS A 123 -13.89 19.25 -3.94
N PRO A 124 -14.73 18.49 -3.21
CA PRO A 124 -16.01 18.99 -2.73
C PRO A 124 -15.85 20.25 -1.87
N PRO A 125 -16.84 21.16 -1.82
CA PRO A 125 -16.72 22.46 -1.16
C PRO A 125 -16.18 22.42 0.28
N GLU A 126 -16.62 21.44 1.08
CA GLU A 126 -16.22 21.24 2.47
C GLU A 126 -14.74 20.82 2.63
N TYR A 127 -14.12 20.33 1.55
CA TYR A 127 -12.70 19.98 1.50
C TYR A 127 -11.83 21.06 0.85
N ARG A 128 -12.39 22.16 0.34
CA ARG A 128 -11.62 23.22 -0.37
C ARG A 128 -10.86 24.12 0.59
N ARG A 129 -9.81 23.57 1.20
CA ARG A 129 -8.93 24.24 2.15
C ARG A 129 -7.52 23.66 2.08
N LYS A 130 -6.60 24.29 2.82
CA LYS A 130 -5.24 23.77 3.01
C LYS A 130 -5.25 22.64 4.02
N PHE A 131 -4.56 21.55 3.68
CA PHE A 131 -4.31 20.41 4.54
C PHE A 131 -2.80 20.32 4.78
N GLU A 132 -2.40 20.41 6.04
CA GLU A 132 -1.01 20.33 6.46
C GLU A 132 -0.83 19.11 7.37
N VAL A 133 0.06 18.20 6.99
CA VAL A 133 0.46 17.04 7.79
C VAL A 133 1.87 17.32 8.29
N ARG A 134 1.96 17.93 9.48
CA ARG A 134 3.22 18.47 10.02
C ARG A 134 4.30 17.41 10.20
N PRO A 135 4.03 16.19 10.70
CA PRO A 135 5.07 15.18 10.92
C PRO A 135 5.86 14.79 9.66
N ILE A 136 5.26 14.93 8.48
CA ILE A 136 5.89 14.58 7.18
C ILE A 136 6.11 15.80 6.27
N SER A 137 5.85 17.01 6.79
CA SER A 137 5.96 18.27 6.04
C SER A 137 5.20 18.27 4.71
N LEU A 138 4.01 17.62 4.68
CA LEU A 138 3.15 17.60 3.51
C LEU A 138 2.14 18.75 3.61
N LEU A 139 2.06 19.56 2.54
CA LEU A 139 1.06 20.61 2.40
C LEU A 139 0.34 20.44 1.06
N MET A 140 -0.99 20.35 1.11
CA MET A 140 -1.85 20.30 -0.07
C MET A 140 -2.91 21.41 0.02
N ASP A 141 -3.04 22.23 -1.03
CA ASP A 141 -4.06 23.29 -1.08
C ASP A 141 -5.24 22.89 -1.97
N ALA A 142 -6.23 22.20 -1.40
CA ALA A 142 -7.41 21.75 -2.15
C ALA A 142 -8.32 22.90 -2.61
N GLY A 143 -8.15 24.12 -2.07
CA GLY A 143 -8.90 25.30 -2.50
C GLY A 143 -8.62 25.67 -3.95
N GLU A 144 -7.41 25.36 -4.42
CA GLU A 144 -6.92 25.72 -5.75
C GLU A 144 -6.90 24.52 -6.72
N LEU A 145 -7.25 23.31 -6.30
CA LEU A 145 -7.02 22.10 -7.10
C LEU A 145 -8.23 21.67 -7.93
N HIS A 146 -9.46 21.95 -7.50
CA HIS A 146 -10.66 21.45 -8.17
C HIS A 146 -10.67 21.78 -9.67
N GLY A 147 -10.89 20.75 -10.51
CA GLY A 147 -10.90 20.86 -11.96
C GLY A 147 -9.51 20.85 -12.63
N LYS A 148 -8.41 20.86 -11.87
CA LYS A 148 -7.05 20.74 -12.42
C LYS A 148 -6.67 19.27 -12.65
N GLY A 149 -5.85 19.01 -13.67
CA GLY A 149 -5.25 17.69 -13.87
C GLY A 149 -4.34 17.32 -12.70
N LEU A 150 -4.33 16.05 -12.33
CA LEU A 150 -3.46 15.56 -11.26
C LEU A 150 -1.97 15.74 -11.62
N SER A 151 -1.21 16.22 -10.65
CA SER A 151 0.26 16.29 -10.66
C SER A 151 0.74 15.84 -9.29
N TRP A 152 1.86 15.13 -9.23
CA TRP A 152 2.47 14.71 -7.97
C TRP A 152 2.91 15.91 -7.12
N ASP A 153 3.26 17.04 -7.74
CA ASP A 153 3.69 18.26 -7.03
C ASP A 153 2.59 18.83 -6.13
N HIS A 154 1.31 18.57 -6.43
CA HIS A 154 0.19 19.03 -5.61
C HIS A 154 0.18 18.44 -4.20
N VAL A 155 0.87 17.31 -3.99
CA VAL A 155 1.04 16.66 -2.68
C VAL A 155 2.49 16.71 -2.20
N GLY A 156 3.29 17.66 -2.71
CA GLY A 156 4.72 17.79 -2.37
C GLY A 156 5.64 16.85 -3.15
N GLY A 157 5.13 16.20 -4.19
CA GLY A 157 5.86 15.22 -4.99
C GLY A 157 5.72 13.79 -4.46
N LEU A 158 6.31 12.84 -5.19
CA LEU A 158 6.28 11.43 -4.83
C LEU A 158 6.98 11.09 -3.50
N PRO A 159 8.12 11.71 -3.13
CA PRO A 159 8.74 11.46 -1.83
C PRO A 159 7.77 11.76 -0.67
N GLN A 160 7.09 12.90 -0.69
CA GLN A 160 6.07 13.24 0.31
C GLN A 160 4.89 12.27 0.31
N PHE A 161 4.46 11.79 -0.87
CA PHE A 161 3.41 10.78 -0.95
C PHE A 161 3.86 9.45 -0.32
N ILE A 162 5.11 9.03 -0.52
CA ILE A 162 5.66 7.83 0.12
C ILE A 162 5.69 7.99 1.65
N GLU A 163 6.12 9.15 2.16
CA GLU A 163 6.07 9.46 3.59
C GLU A 163 4.63 9.43 4.14
N LEU A 164 3.64 9.86 3.35
CA LEU A 164 2.23 9.75 3.71
C LEU A 164 1.78 8.29 3.85
N LEU A 165 2.23 7.39 2.98
CA LEU A 165 1.95 5.94 3.11
C LEU A 165 2.56 5.37 4.40
N VAL A 166 3.82 5.74 4.71
CA VAL A 166 4.51 5.31 5.94
C VAL A 166 3.79 5.85 7.17
N TYR A 167 3.38 7.12 7.15
CA TYR A 167 2.61 7.75 8.22
C TYR A 167 1.33 6.97 8.53
N PHE A 168 0.55 6.60 7.51
CA PHE A 168 -0.67 5.81 7.74
C PHE A 168 -0.37 4.40 8.26
N ALA A 169 0.63 3.72 7.71
CA ALA A 169 0.98 2.38 8.16
C ALA A 169 1.37 2.37 9.64
N ASN A 170 2.24 3.32 10.06
CA ASN A 170 2.67 3.44 11.45
C ASN A 170 1.48 3.81 12.36
N TRP A 171 0.63 4.75 11.94
CA TRP A 171 -0.55 5.12 12.73
C TRP A 171 -1.47 3.93 12.99
N ILE A 172 -1.74 3.11 11.96
CA ILE A 172 -2.59 1.93 12.09
C ILE A 172 -1.94 0.88 12.99
N ASP A 173 -0.62 0.65 12.85
CA ASP A 173 0.10 -0.27 13.72
C ASP A 173 -0.02 0.17 15.19
N ASP A 174 0.20 1.46 15.49
CA ASP A 174 0.07 2.03 16.83
C ASP A 174 -1.35 1.84 17.41
N LEU A 175 -2.41 2.01 16.59
CA LEU A 175 -3.79 1.73 17.02
C LEU A 175 -3.97 0.26 17.45
N THR A 176 -3.38 -0.68 16.71
CA THR A 176 -3.49 -2.11 17.02
C THR A 176 -2.62 -2.56 18.19
N GLU A 177 -1.53 -1.85 18.49
CA GLU A 177 -0.71 -2.12 19.68
C GLU A 177 -1.36 -1.60 20.97
N VAL A 178 -2.18 -0.55 20.87
CA VAL A 178 -2.93 0.03 22.00
C VAL A 178 -4.21 -0.75 22.32
N GLU A 179 -4.68 -1.66 21.44
CA GLU A 179 -5.72 -2.64 21.74
C GLU A 179 -5.16 -3.98 22.26
N PRO A 180 -4.92 -4.13 23.57
CA PRO A 180 -5.15 -5.39 24.25
C PRO A 180 -6.37 -5.21 25.17
N GLN A 181 -7.59 -5.30 24.61
CA GLN A 181 -8.77 -5.46 25.46
C GLN A 181 -9.08 -6.94 25.65
N ALA A 182 -8.51 -7.49 26.73
CA ALA A 182 -9.23 -8.48 27.52
C ALA A 182 -10.60 -7.88 27.85
N GLY A 183 -11.66 -8.49 27.32
CA GLY A 183 -13.03 -8.09 27.62
C GLY A 183 -13.37 -8.37 29.10
N PRO A 184 -14.49 -7.84 29.62
CA PRO A 184 -14.90 -7.97 31.02
C PRO A 184 -15.21 -9.41 31.50
N TRP A 185 -15.00 -10.42 30.66
CA TRP A 185 -15.35 -11.82 30.89
C TRP A 185 -14.18 -12.71 31.32
N ASP A 186 -12.95 -12.19 31.40
CA ASP A 186 -11.80 -12.96 31.93
C ASP A 186 -11.78 -13.09 33.47
N ALA A 187 -12.81 -12.59 34.17
CA ALA A 187 -12.95 -12.69 35.63
C ALA A 187 -13.48 -14.04 36.14
N VAL A 188 -13.69 -15.05 35.30
CA VAL A 188 -14.05 -16.41 35.76
C VAL A 188 -13.23 -17.46 35.02
N ARG A 189 -11.99 -17.68 35.46
CA ARG A 189 -11.35 -19.00 35.30
C ARG A 189 -11.62 -19.83 36.55
N PRO A 190 -12.34 -20.96 36.43
CA PRO A 190 -12.26 -22.00 37.45
C PRO A 190 -10.80 -22.45 37.56
N SER A 191 -10.32 -22.64 38.78
CA SER A 191 -9.01 -23.20 39.08
C SER A 191 -8.88 -24.59 38.46
N ASP A 192 -8.21 -24.68 37.31
CA ASP A 192 -7.91 -25.95 36.66
C ASP A 192 -6.68 -26.59 37.32
N GLU A 193 -6.91 -27.20 38.48
CA GLU A 193 -6.02 -28.22 39.06
C GLU A 193 -6.02 -29.46 38.16
N SER A 194 -5.45 -29.38 36.96
CA SER A 194 -5.38 -30.55 36.08
C SER A 194 -4.33 -30.49 34.96
N LYS A 195 -3.12 -29.95 35.19
CA LYS A 195 -1.99 -30.24 34.30
C LYS A 195 -0.71 -30.53 35.07
N ALA A 196 -0.51 -31.82 35.34
CA ALA A 196 0.78 -32.39 35.72
C ALA A 196 1.84 -32.12 34.63
N PRO A 197 3.10 -31.87 35.00
CA PRO A 197 4.18 -31.61 34.05
C PRO A 197 4.60 -32.91 33.37
N TRP A 198 4.73 -32.86 32.05
CA TRP A 198 5.31 -33.92 31.23
C TRP A 198 6.77 -34.14 31.62
N ASN A 199 7.04 -35.22 32.37
CA ASN A 199 8.39 -35.75 32.55
C ASN A 199 8.40 -37.21 32.09
N SER A 200 9.13 -37.45 30.99
CA SER A 200 9.86 -38.67 30.63
C SER A 200 9.19 -40.03 30.88
N VAL A 201 8.79 -40.69 29.80
CA VAL A 201 8.52 -42.13 29.75
C VAL A 201 9.85 -42.89 29.86
N PRO A 202 10.00 -43.87 30.77
CA PRO A 202 11.00 -44.91 30.64
C PRO A 202 10.43 -46.05 29.80
N GLU A 203 11.16 -46.42 28.74
CA GLU A 203 10.97 -47.67 28.02
C GLU A 203 11.33 -48.84 28.95
N ASP A 204 10.34 -49.62 29.39
CA ASP A 204 10.51 -51.06 29.63
C ASP A 204 9.15 -51.74 29.82
N GLU A 205 9.10 -53.01 29.43
CA GLU A 205 7.94 -53.95 29.39
C GLU A 205 7.09 -53.80 28.11
N LEU A 206 7.43 -54.43 26.96
CA LEU A 206 7.40 -55.89 26.69
C LEU A 206 6.22 -56.53 27.45
N GLU A 207 5.13 -57.03 26.88
CA GLU A 207 4.85 -57.63 25.58
C GLU A 207 3.30 -57.81 25.50
N PRO A 208 2.75 -58.27 24.36
CA PRO A 208 1.34 -58.08 23.98
C PRO A 208 0.43 -59.15 24.61
N LEU A 209 -0.89 -59.06 24.38
CA LEU A 209 -1.66 -60.17 23.80
C LEU A 209 -3.18 -59.90 23.74
N ILE A 210 -3.72 -60.20 22.55
CA ILE A 210 -5.01 -60.85 22.28
C ILE A 210 -6.26 -59.96 22.16
N VAL A 211 -6.62 -59.80 20.88
CA VAL A 211 -7.97 -59.63 20.32
C VAL A 211 -8.92 -60.73 20.84
N ILE A 212 -10.14 -60.36 21.24
CA ILE A 212 -11.31 -61.23 21.00
C ILE A 212 -12.51 -60.38 20.56
N ALA A 213 -12.94 -60.67 19.33
CA ALA A 213 -14.24 -60.50 18.65
C ALA A 213 -15.19 -59.35 19.03
#